data_AF-A0A1E5SXV5-F1
#
_entry.id   AF-A0A1E5SXV5-F1
#
_cell.length_a   1.000
_cell.length_b   1.000
_cell.length_c   1.000
_cell.angle_alpha   90.00
_cell.angle_beta   90.00
_cell.angle_gamma   90.00
#
_symmetry.space_group_name_H-M   'P 1'
#
loop_
_entity.id
_entity.type
_entity.pdbx_description
1 polymer ?
#
loop_
_entity_poly.entity_id
_entity_poly.type
_entity_poly.pdbx_seq_one_letter_code
_entity_poly.pdbx_strand_id
1 'polypeptide(L)'
;MSYSGFMWLFFWKGNSYLVDFWNKKISWLEQPGKRFIVGVITVLVYTPFVIVFLNWAYNLIPGVSTNWGGIDVLISIGITFFITFFMFARSFLSNWRRASLDAERMKREQMSTKYESLKNQVNPHFLFNSLNALTNLVYENQDMAADFIRKLSKVYRYVLDNQSKEVVKLETELSFVNSYLFLQRIRFDDKLKVNIDISGYEQKMIPPIALQMLFENAIKHNTIAEEEPLNIDVFVENGDTLVIKNNLQKKNIPMEESAGVGLKNIVARYEFLSQTPVEITEEESEFIVKLPLLSFSS
;
A
#
# COMPACT_ATOMS: atom_id res chain seq x y z
N MET A 1 51.36 4.29 33.54
CA MET A 1 50.84 4.69 32.21
C MET A 1 51.41 6.07 31.92
N SER A 2 52.04 6.30 30.77
CA SER A 2 52.55 7.64 30.45
C SER A 2 51.40 8.64 30.35
N TYR A 3 51.64 9.89 30.73
CA TYR A 3 50.69 11.01 30.59
C TYR A 3 50.07 11.05 29.18
N SER A 4 50.90 10.80 28.16
CA SER A 4 50.47 10.70 26.76
C SER A 4 49.45 9.58 26.52
N GLY A 5 49.66 8.38 27.06
CA GLY A 5 48.72 7.26 26.89
C GLY A 5 47.36 7.52 27.54
N PHE A 6 47.34 8.21 28.69
CA PHE A 6 46.10 8.59 29.36
C PHE A 6 45.33 9.65 28.56
N MET A 7 46.02 10.66 28.03
CA MET A 7 45.45 11.67 27.14
C MET A 7 44.80 11.05 25.89
N TRP A 8 45.50 10.14 25.22
CA TRP A 8 44.99 9.46 24.03
C TRP A 8 43.72 8.66 24.28
N LEU A 9 43.58 8.04 25.45
CA LEU A 9 42.36 7.34 25.85
C LEU A 9 41.17 8.28 26.00
N PHE A 10 41.36 9.45 26.62
CA PHE A 10 40.29 10.44 26.77
C PHE A 10 39.88 11.03 25.41
N PHE A 11 40.83 11.31 24.53
CA PHE A 11 40.51 11.76 23.18
C PHE A 11 39.72 10.72 22.40
N TRP A 12 40.17 9.47 22.39
CA TRP A 12 39.51 8.43 21.61
C TRP A 12 38.13 8.08 22.18
N LYS A 13 38.05 7.68 23.46
CA LYS A 13 36.76 7.29 24.05
C LYS A 13 35.79 8.48 24.14
N GLY A 14 36.30 9.66 24.48
CA GLY A 14 35.49 10.87 24.60
C GLY A 14 34.88 11.33 23.28
N ASN A 15 35.70 11.49 22.23
CA ASN A 15 35.17 11.86 20.91
C ASN A 15 34.27 10.76 20.33
N SER A 16 34.62 9.47 20.51
CA SER A 16 33.75 8.37 20.07
C SER A 16 32.38 8.43 20.74
N TYR A 17 32.34 8.62 22.06
CA TYR A 17 31.09 8.72 22.81
C TYR A 17 30.24 9.91 22.35
N LEU A 18 30.88 11.07 22.13
CA LEU A 18 30.20 12.28 21.65
C LEU A 18 29.66 12.10 20.23
N VAL A 19 30.41 11.44 19.34
CA VAL A 19 29.93 11.11 17.99
C VAL A 19 28.70 10.20 18.06
N ASP A 20 28.72 9.16 18.89
CA ASP A 20 27.60 8.24 19.06
C ASP A 20 26.38 8.92 19.71
N PHE A 21 26.60 9.78 20.71
CA PHE A 21 25.56 10.57 21.33
C PHE A 21 24.84 11.46 20.31
N TRP A 22 25.59 12.17 19.47
CA TRP A 22 25.02 13.01 18.43
C TRP A 22 24.39 12.21 17.29
N ASN A 23 24.89 11.02 16.98
CA ASN A 23 24.26 10.12 16.00
C ASN A 23 22.85 9.67 16.44
N LYS A 24 22.62 9.55 17.75
CA LYS A 24 21.27 9.24 18.29
C LYS A 24 20.34 10.45 18.25
N LYS A 25 20.86 11.67 18.39
CA LYS A 25 20.04 12.90 18.47
C LYS A 25 19.80 13.59 17.13
N ILE A 26 20.73 13.48 16.19
CA ILE A 26 20.67 14.18 14.91
C ILE A 26 20.96 13.17 13.80
N SER A 27 19.96 12.90 12.98
CA SER A 27 20.08 11.97 11.86
C SER A 27 21.02 12.51 10.79
N TRP A 28 21.94 11.65 10.33
CA TRP A 28 22.78 11.92 9.16
C TRP A 28 21.98 12.00 7.86
N LEU A 29 20.81 11.36 7.80
CA LEU A 29 20.00 11.28 6.59
C LEU A 29 19.09 12.51 6.44
N GLU A 30 18.51 12.99 7.53
CA GLU A 30 17.57 14.12 7.49
C GLU A 30 18.27 15.47 7.56
N GLN A 31 19.34 15.59 8.36
CA GLN A 31 20.01 16.88 8.62
C GLN A 31 21.55 16.76 8.58
N PRO A 32 22.14 16.36 7.44
CA PRO A 32 23.59 16.11 7.32
C PRO A 32 24.43 17.36 7.66
N GLY A 33 24.01 18.55 7.19
CA GLY A 33 24.73 19.79 7.45
C GLY A 33 24.77 20.17 8.93
N LYS A 34 23.61 20.13 9.60
CA LYS A 34 23.52 20.40 11.06
C LYS A 34 24.32 19.37 11.85
N ARG A 35 24.23 18.09 11.49
CA ARG A 35 24.97 17.01 12.16
C ARG A 35 26.48 17.20 12.03
N PHE A 36 26.94 17.59 10.83
CA PHE A 36 28.35 17.88 10.56
C PHE A 36 28.84 19.07 11.40
N ILE A 37 28.13 20.19 11.37
CA ILE A 37 28.48 21.40 12.13
C ILE A 37 28.55 21.11 13.64
N VAL A 38 27.53 20.47 14.21
CA VAL A 38 27.50 20.11 15.63
C VAL A 38 28.64 19.16 15.98
N GLY A 39 28.96 18.21 15.09
CA GLY A 39 30.08 17.30 15.25
C GLY A 39 31.43 18.02 15.32
N VAL A 40 31.70 18.90 14.36
CA VAL A 40 32.93 19.70 14.30
C VAL A 40 33.06 20.60 15.52
N ILE A 41 32.00 21.33 15.89
CA ILE A 41 31.99 22.20 17.08
C ILE A 41 32.27 21.37 18.34
N THR A 42 31.64 20.21 18.47
CA THR A 42 31.83 19.33 19.64
C THR A 42 33.30 18.91 19.79
N VAL A 43 33.97 18.53 18.70
CA VAL A 43 35.39 18.14 18.72
C VAL A 43 36.29 19.34 19.03
N LEU A 44 36.02 20.49 18.42
CA LEU A 44 36.76 21.73 18.62
C LEU A 44 36.65 22.28 20.05
N VAL A 45 35.55 22.02 20.74
CA VAL A 45 35.38 22.43 22.15
C VAL A 45 35.93 21.37 23.10
N TYR A 46 35.61 20.10 22.85
CA TYR A 46 35.97 19.00 23.76
C TYR A 46 37.48 18.76 23.83
N THR A 47 38.18 18.77 22.69
CA THR A 47 39.60 18.40 22.63
C THR A 47 40.48 19.41 23.39
N PRO A 48 40.35 20.74 23.19
CA PRO A 48 41.09 21.73 23.99
C PRO A 48 40.70 21.70 25.47
N PHE A 49 39.41 21.50 25.78
CA PHE A 49 38.95 21.38 27.16
C PHE A 49 39.64 20.23 27.90
N VAL A 50 39.70 19.04 27.29
CA VAL A 50 40.38 17.87 27.86
C VAL A 50 41.87 18.14 28.04
N ILE A 51 42.53 18.81 27.08
CA ILE A 51 43.96 19.19 27.17
C ILE A 51 44.20 20.10 28.36
N VAL A 52 43.45 21.19 28.48
CA VAL A 52 43.60 22.16 29.56
C VAL A 52 43.30 21.52 30.91
N PHE A 53 42.21 20.75 30.99
CA PHE A 53 41.79 20.07 32.22
C PHE A 53 42.83 19.04 32.69
N LEU A 54 43.33 18.18 31.79
CA LEU A 54 44.31 17.15 32.15
C LEU A 54 45.68 17.75 32.47
N ASN A 55 46.11 18.80 31.77
CA ASN A 55 47.32 19.54 32.14
C ASN A 55 47.19 20.17 33.54
N TRP A 56 46.07 20.84 33.81
CA TRP A 56 45.80 21.42 35.13
C TRP A 56 45.80 20.34 36.22
N ALA A 57 45.10 19.23 36.00
CA ALA A 57 45.00 18.13 36.96
C ALA A 57 46.36 17.46 37.24
N TYR A 58 47.21 17.29 36.22
CA TYR A 58 48.54 16.68 36.39
C TYR A 58 49.54 17.62 37.07
N ASN A 59 49.46 18.93 36.82
CA ASN A 59 50.33 19.92 37.47
C ASN A 59 50.04 20.08 38.97
N LEU A 60 48.91 19.56 39.48
CA LEU A 60 48.64 19.49 40.92
C LEU A 60 49.41 18.36 41.64
N ILE A 61 49.98 17.40 40.89
CA ILE A 61 50.72 16.28 41.46
C ILE A 61 52.19 16.70 41.62
N PRO A 62 52.71 16.81 42.85
CA PRO A 62 54.09 17.25 43.09
C PRO A 62 55.11 16.33 42.42
N GLY A 63 56.08 16.90 41.71
CA GLY A 63 57.17 16.14 41.05
C GLY A 63 56.84 15.59 39.66
N VAL A 64 55.64 15.86 39.12
CA VAL A 64 55.26 15.49 37.76
C VAL A 64 55.24 16.74 36.88
N SER A 65 56.13 16.82 35.89
CA SER A 65 56.06 17.84 34.85
C SER A 65 55.38 17.29 33.60
N THR A 66 54.46 18.07 33.03
CA THR A 66 53.91 17.82 31.71
C THR A 66 54.84 18.43 30.66
N ASN A 67 55.68 17.61 30.01
CA ASN A 67 56.63 18.08 28.97
C ASN A 67 55.95 18.40 27.62
N TRP A 68 54.68 18.80 27.63
CA TRP A 68 53.92 19.06 26.40
C TRP A 68 54.01 20.52 26.00
N GLY A 69 54.59 20.77 24.82
CA GLY A 69 54.67 22.09 24.21
C GLY A 69 53.48 22.39 23.28
N GLY A 70 53.44 23.61 22.74
CA GLY A 70 52.41 24.00 21.76
C GLY A 70 52.38 23.13 20.50
N ILE A 71 53.54 22.57 20.10
CA ILE A 71 53.66 21.67 18.94
C ILE A 71 52.95 20.33 19.21
N ASP A 72 53.09 19.75 20.41
CA ASP A 72 52.45 18.47 20.77
C ASP A 72 50.91 18.60 20.79
N VAL A 73 50.43 19.76 21.23
CA VAL A 73 49.01 20.13 21.20
C VAL A 73 48.48 20.22 19.77
N LEU A 74 49.20 20.91 18.88
CA LEU A 74 48.82 21.03 17.47
C LEU A 74 48.79 19.67 16.76
N ILE A 75 49.79 18.81 17.01
CA ILE A 75 49.83 17.44 16.46
C ILE A 75 48.64 16.61 16.96
N SER A 76 48.32 16.70 18.25
CA SER A 76 47.21 15.95 18.85
C SER A 76 45.84 16.39 18.34
N ILE A 77 45.64 17.70 18.10
CA ILE A 77 44.45 18.24 17.46
C ILE A 77 44.34 17.71 16.03
N GLY A 78 45.42 17.72 15.26
CA GLY A 78 45.46 17.20 13.89
C GLY A 78 45.06 15.73 13.80
N ILE A 79 45.64 14.88 14.65
CA ILE A 79 45.32 13.45 14.70
C ILE A 79 43.87 13.21 15.14
N THR A 80 43.40 13.93 16.17
CA THR A 80 42.01 13.80 16.65
C THR A 80 41.00 14.21 15.58
N PHE A 81 41.29 15.27 14.85
CA PHE A 81 40.49 15.69 13.70
C PHE A 81 40.46 14.61 12.62
N PHE A 82 41.60 14.01 12.28
CA PHE A 82 41.69 12.94 11.29
C PHE A 82 40.90 11.69 11.68
N ILE A 83 41.02 11.25 12.94
CA ILE A 83 40.27 10.10 13.47
C ILE A 83 38.77 10.39 13.42
N THR A 84 38.36 11.58 13.87
CA THR A 84 36.94 11.94 13.91
C THR A 84 36.35 12.10 12.51
N PHE A 85 37.12 12.66 11.57
CA PHE A 85 36.75 12.73 10.15
C PHE A 85 36.54 11.33 9.57
N PHE A 86 37.46 10.40 9.85
CA PHE A 86 37.33 9.02 9.40
C PHE A 86 36.09 8.32 10.00
N MET A 87 35.81 8.54 11.30
CA MET A 87 34.60 8.04 11.95
C MET A 87 33.33 8.64 11.33
N PHE A 88 33.34 9.93 11.00
CA PHE A 88 32.23 10.59 10.30
C PHE A 88 31.99 10.02 8.91
N ALA A 89 33.05 9.90 8.11
CA ALA A 89 32.97 9.32 6.78
C ALA A 89 32.39 7.89 6.82
N ARG A 90 32.86 7.06 7.76
CA ARG A 90 32.34 5.70 7.97
C ARG A 90 30.87 5.71 8.37
N SER A 91 30.49 6.54 9.35
CA SER A 91 29.10 6.65 9.83
C SER A 91 28.16 7.10 8.71
N PHE A 92 28.57 8.12 7.95
CA PHE A 92 27.84 8.62 6.81
C PHE A 92 27.67 7.53 5.74
N LEU A 93 28.75 6.88 5.32
CA LEU A 93 28.71 5.82 4.30
C LEU A 93 27.84 4.63 4.72
N SER A 94 27.90 4.24 6.00
CA SER A 94 27.06 3.17 6.55
C SER A 94 25.57 3.54 6.51
N ASN A 95 25.22 4.75 6.95
CA ASN A 95 23.83 5.21 6.94
C ASN A 95 23.29 5.38 5.52
N TRP A 96 24.12 5.89 4.60
CA TRP A 96 23.78 6.00 3.19
C TRP A 96 23.56 4.62 2.54
N ARG A 97 24.44 3.65 2.81
CA ARG A 97 24.27 2.27 2.33
C ARG A 97 22.98 1.63 2.86
N ARG A 98 22.66 1.83 4.14
CA ARG A 98 21.40 1.35 4.73
C ARG A 98 20.20 1.97 4.03
N ALA A 99 20.18 3.30 3.90
CA ALA A 99 19.10 4.01 3.20
C ALA A 99 18.94 3.54 1.74
N SER A 100 20.05 3.27 1.03
CA SER A 100 20.01 2.72 -0.33
C SER A 100 19.41 1.31 -0.38
N LEU A 101 19.77 0.43 0.57
CA LEU A 101 19.21 -0.93 0.65
C LEU A 101 17.74 -0.91 1.01
N ASP A 102 17.34 -0.05 1.95
CA ASP A 102 15.94 0.12 2.34
C ASP A 102 15.12 0.66 1.15
N ALA A 103 15.64 1.64 0.41
CA ALA A 103 15.00 2.15 -0.80
C ALA A 103 14.87 1.06 -1.89
N GLU A 104 15.89 0.24 -2.10
CA GLU A 104 15.81 -0.89 -3.04
C GLU A 104 14.78 -1.93 -2.60
N ARG A 105 14.72 -2.24 -1.29
CA ARG A 105 13.74 -3.15 -0.71
C ARG A 105 12.31 -2.62 -0.90
N MET A 106 12.06 -1.36 -0.55
CA MET A 106 10.76 -0.72 -0.76
C MET A 106 10.36 -0.74 -2.24
N LYS A 107 11.31 -0.49 -3.16
CA LYS A 107 11.05 -0.59 -4.60
C LYS A 107 10.70 -2.01 -5.03
N ARG A 108 11.37 -3.03 -4.50
CA ARG A 108 11.04 -4.44 -4.78
C ARG A 108 9.67 -4.82 -4.24
N GLU A 109 9.35 -4.43 -3.02
CA GLU A 109 8.03 -4.65 -2.41
C GLU A 109 6.94 -3.97 -3.23
N GLN A 110 7.13 -2.72 -3.66
CA GLN A 110 6.21 -2.01 -4.55
C GLN A 110 6.02 -2.73 -5.90
N MET A 111 7.11 -3.20 -6.52
CA MET A 111 7.05 -3.95 -7.77
C MET A 111 6.34 -5.29 -7.60
N SER A 112 6.57 -6.00 -6.49
CA SER A 112 5.87 -7.25 -6.16
C SER A 112 4.37 -7.01 -5.96
N THR A 113 3.99 -5.98 -5.22
CA THR A 113 2.58 -5.60 -5.02
C THR A 113 1.91 -5.22 -6.34
N LYS A 114 2.61 -4.47 -7.19
CA LYS A 114 2.11 -4.12 -8.52
C LYS A 114 1.98 -5.36 -9.42
N TYR A 115 2.93 -6.28 -9.37
CA TYR A 115 2.88 -7.54 -10.09
C TYR A 115 1.72 -8.43 -9.64
N GLU A 116 1.52 -8.63 -8.33
CA GLU A 116 0.39 -9.39 -7.81
C GLU A 116 -0.96 -8.71 -8.13
N SER A 117 -1.02 -7.37 -8.09
CA SER A 117 -2.18 -6.62 -8.57
C SER A 117 -2.46 -6.91 -10.05
N LEU A 118 -1.44 -6.81 -10.92
CA LEU A 118 -1.55 -7.12 -12.35
C LEU A 118 -1.98 -8.57 -12.61
N LYS A 119 -1.43 -9.53 -11.88
CA LYS A 119 -1.78 -10.95 -11.98
C LYS A 119 -3.23 -11.20 -11.59
N ASN A 120 -3.72 -10.54 -10.55
CA ASN A 120 -5.10 -10.66 -10.08
C ASN A 120 -6.11 -9.89 -10.94
N GLN A 121 -5.67 -9.01 -11.86
CA GLN A 121 -6.56 -8.28 -12.77
C GLN A 121 -7.23 -9.20 -13.82
N VAL A 122 -6.64 -10.34 -14.13
CA VAL A 122 -7.31 -11.42 -14.86
C VAL A 122 -7.81 -12.39 -13.80
N ASN A 123 -9.09 -12.35 -13.42
CA ASN A 123 -9.67 -13.36 -12.52
C ASN A 123 -9.52 -14.75 -13.20
N PRO A 124 -8.52 -15.58 -12.83
CA PRO A 124 -8.18 -16.76 -13.62
C PRO A 124 -9.30 -17.79 -13.52
N HIS A 125 -9.94 -17.87 -12.36
CA HIS A 125 -11.08 -18.73 -12.12
C HIS A 125 -12.27 -18.37 -13.02
N PHE A 126 -12.59 -17.08 -13.16
CA PHE A 126 -13.61 -16.63 -14.11
C PHE A 126 -13.23 -16.98 -15.57
N LEU A 127 -11.96 -16.82 -15.95
CA LEU A 127 -11.48 -17.17 -17.28
C LEU A 127 -11.68 -18.66 -17.57
N PHE A 128 -11.16 -19.54 -16.71
CA PHE A 128 -11.26 -20.99 -16.88
C PHE A 128 -12.72 -21.46 -16.90
N ASN A 129 -13.55 -20.94 -15.99
CA ASN A 129 -14.98 -21.28 -15.98
C ASN A 129 -15.69 -20.82 -17.26
N SER A 130 -15.33 -19.64 -17.79
CA SER A 130 -15.89 -19.13 -19.04
C SER A 130 -15.49 -19.98 -20.24
N LEU A 131 -14.23 -20.46 -20.28
CA LEU A 131 -13.75 -21.36 -21.33
C LEU A 131 -14.42 -22.74 -21.27
N ASN A 132 -14.68 -23.26 -20.06
CA ASN A 132 -15.42 -24.51 -19.89
C ASN A 132 -16.86 -24.38 -20.38
N ALA A 133 -17.55 -23.29 -20.01
CA ALA A 133 -18.91 -23.01 -20.52
C ALA A 133 -18.93 -22.87 -22.05
N LEU A 134 -17.93 -22.19 -22.62
CA LEU A 134 -17.77 -22.05 -24.06
C LEU A 134 -17.58 -23.40 -24.76
N THR A 135 -16.81 -24.32 -24.16
CA THR A 135 -16.56 -25.64 -24.74
C THR A 135 -17.87 -26.41 -24.94
N ASN A 136 -18.80 -26.32 -24.00
CA ASN A 136 -20.12 -26.93 -24.12
C ASN A 136 -20.96 -26.23 -25.20
N LEU A 137 -21.00 -24.89 -25.18
CA LEU A 137 -21.77 -24.08 -26.14
C LEU A 137 -21.36 -24.32 -27.60
N VAL A 138 -20.09 -24.54 -27.88
CA VAL A 138 -19.60 -24.74 -29.27
C VAL A 138 -20.26 -25.95 -29.93
N TYR A 139 -20.60 -26.99 -29.16
CA TYR A 139 -21.28 -28.18 -29.68
C TYR A 139 -22.81 -28.05 -29.65
N GLU A 140 -23.37 -27.30 -28.71
CA GLU A 140 -24.82 -27.15 -28.55
C GLU A 140 -25.43 -26.05 -29.45
N ASN A 141 -24.80 -24.86 -29.49
CA ASN A 141 -25.31 -23.70 -30.21
C ASN A 141 -24.16 -22.76 -30.62
N GLN A 142 -23.76 -22.85 -31.89
CA GLN A 142 -22.63 -22.09 -32.45
C GLN A 142 -22.84 -20.57 -32.43
N ASP A 143 -24.07 -20.11 -32.68
CA ASP A 143 -24.40 -18.68 -32.64
C ASP A 143 -24.29 -18.14 -31.22
N MET A 144 -24.80 -18.89 -30.23
CA MET A 144 -24.67 -18.54 -28.82
C MET A 144 -23.20 -18.57 -28.36
N ALA A 145 -22.39 -19.52 -28.85
CA ALA A 145 -20.95 -19.56 -28.59
C ALA A 145 -20.22 -18.32 -29.14
N ALA A 146 -20.54 -17.89 -30.36
CA ALA A 146 -19.97 -16.67 -30.94
C ALA A 146 -20.33 -15.42 -30.12
N ASP A 147 -21.57 -15.35 -29.65
CA ASP A 147 -22.06 -14.30 -28.77
C ASP A 147 -21.37 -14.32 -27.41
N PHE A 148 -21.16 -15.50 -26.84
CA PHE A 148 -20.40 -15.71 -25.60
C PHE A 148 -18.96 -15.19 -25.73
N ILE A 149 -18.24 -15.56 -26.79
CA ILE A 149 -16.86 -15.07 -27.05
C ILE A 149 -16.83 -13.54 -27.15
N ARG A 150 -17.81 -12.95 -27.86
CA ARG A 150 -17.89 -11.49 -28.02
C ARG A 150 -18.15 -10.80 -26.69
N LYS A 151 -19.03 -11.35 -25.84
CA LYS A 151 -19.34 -10.82 -24.50
C LYS A 151 -18.18 -10.99 -23.54
N LEU A 152 -17.50 -12.13 -23.55
CA LEU A 152 -16.27 -12.39 -22.79
C LEU A 152 -15.18 -11.38 -23.16
N SER A 153 -14.99 -11.13 -24.46
CA SER A 153 -14.03 -10.13 -24.95
C SER A 153 -14.37 -8.71 -24.47
N LYS A 154 -15.66 -8.33 -24.43
CA LYS A 154 -16.10 -7.04 -23.89
C LYS A 154 -15.82 -6.92 -22.40
N VAL A 155 -16.06 -7.98 -21.61
CA VAL A 155 -15.76 -8.02 -20.18
C VAL A 155 -14.27 -7.77 -19.94
N TYR A 156 -13.38 -8.51 -20.61
CA TYR A 156 -11.94 -8.33 -20.43
C TYR A 156 -11.45 -6.96 -20.92
N ARG A 157 -11.94 -6.49 -22.06
CA ARG A 157 -11.59 -5.15 -22.56
C ARG A 157 -11.96 -4.07 -21.55
N TYR A 158 -13.15 -4.16 -20.96
CA TYR A 158 -13.58 -3.20 -19.94
C TYR A 158 -12.66 -3.18 -18.72
N VAL A 159 -12.32 -4.36 -18.20
CA VAL A 159 -11.43 -4.50 -17.03
C VAL A 159 -10.06 -3.88 -17.32
N LEU A 160 -9.51 -4.12 -18.51
CA LEU A 160 -8.21 -3.58 -18.92
C LEU A 160 -8.24 -2.06 -19.20
N ASP A 161 -9.29 -1.56 -19.84
CA ASP A 161 -9.39 -0.16 -20.27
C ASP A 161 -9.76 0.80 -19.12
N ASN A 162 -10.45 0.31 -18.09
CA ASN A 162 -10.95 1.14 -16.99
C ASN A 162 -10.19 0.91 -15.67
N GLN A 163 -9.13 0.10 -15.67
CA GLN A 163 -8.31 -0.19 -14.48
C GLN A 163 -7.72 1.05 -13.81
N SER A 164 -7.35 2.07 -14.59
CA SER A 164 -6.68 3.27 -14.10
C SER A 164 -7.63 4.43 -13.83
N LYS A 165 -8.93 4.24 -14.10
CA LYS A 165 -9.94 5.27 -13.87
C LYS A 165 -10.42 5.19 -12.42
N GLU A 166 -10.50 6.33 -11.77
CA GLU A 166 -11.07 6.42 -10.43
C GLU A 166 -12.58 6.17 -10.46
N VAL A 167 -13.26 6.75 -11.46
CA VAL A 167 -14.71 6.67 -11.66
C VAL A 167 -15.07 6.55 -13.15
N VAL A 168 -16.23 5.99 -13.42
CA VAL A 168 -16.85 5.86 -14.75
C VAL A 168 -18.32 6.24 -14.67
N LYS A 169 -18.93 6.55 -15.81
CA LYS A 169 -20.38 6.75 -15.86
C LYS A 169 -21.11 5.44 -15.56
N LEU A 170 -22.26 5.54 -14.91
CA LEU A 170 -23.12 4.41 -14.60
C LEU A 170 -23.51 3.65 -15.88
N GLU A 171 -23.82 4.35 -16.98
CA GLU A 171 -24.06 3.72 -18.29
C GLU A 171 -22.92 2.80 -18.77
N THR A 172 -21.69 3.20 -18.49
CA THR A 172 -20.49 2.48 -18.91
C THR A 172 -20.32 1.21 -18.07
N GLU A 173 -20.51 1.32 -16.76
CA GLU A 173 -20.52 0.18 -15.83
C GLU A 173 -21.67 -0.79 -16.16
N LEU A 174 -22.85 -0.30 -16.52
CA LEU A 174 -23.99 -1.16 -16.89
C LEU A 174 -23.77 -1.94 -18.18
N SER A 175 -23.26 -1.30 -19.22
CA SER A 175 -22.96 -1.98 -20.50
C SER A 175 -21.99 -3.15 -20.28
N PHE A 176 -21.02 -2.93 -19.40
CA PHE A 176 -20.09 -3.96 -18.92
C PHE A 176 -20.79 -5.07 -18.13
N VAL A 177 -21.53 -4.70 -17.09
CA VAL A 177 -22.23 -5.66 -16.20
C VAL A 177 -23.25 -6.48 -16.97
N ASN A 178 -23.97 -5.91 -17.93
CA ASN A 178 -24.88 -6.66 -18.80
C ASN A 178 -24.14 -7.71 -19.63
N SER A 179 -22.90 -7.43 -20.04
CA SER A 179 -22.08 -8.44 -20.71
C SER A 179 -21.59 -9.51 -19.76
N TYR A 180 -21.25 -9.16 -18.52
CA TYR A 180 -20.91 -10.12 -17.47
C TYR A 180 -22.11 -11.01 -17.08
N LEU A 181 -23.27 -10.42 -16.83
CA LEU A 181 -24.50 -11.13 -16.47
C LEU A 181 -24.97 -12.07 -17.57
N PHE A 182 -24.78 -11.72 -18.85
CA PHE A 182 -25.02 -12.64 -19.96
C PHE A 182 -24.20 -13.94 -19.81
N LEU A 183 -22.92 -13.83 -19.48
CA LEU A 183 -22.06 -15.00 -19.28
C LEU A 183 -22.50 -15.81 -18.06
N GLN A 184 -22.92 -15.15 -16.98
CA GLN A 184 -23.43 -15.83 -15.79
C GLN A 184 -24.79 -16.50 -16.03
N ARG A 185 -25.70 -15.87 -16.79
CA ARG A 185 -26.99 -16.46 -17.15
C ARG A 185 -26.84 -17.72 -17.98
N ILE A 186 -25.82 -17.84 -18.83
CA ILE A 186 -25.59 -19.11 -19.55
C ILE A 186 -25.19 -20.24 -18.58
N ARG A 187 -24.56 -19.90 -17.45
CA ARG A 187 -24.17 -20.89 -16.45
C ARG A 187 -25.32 -21.27 -15.50
N PHE A 188 -26.10 -20.29 -15.09
CA PHE A 188 -27.15 -20.46 -14.07
C PHE A 188 -28.56 -20.55 -14.65
N ASP A 189 -28.71 -20.30 -15.94
CA ASP A 189 -29.97 -20.26 -16.66
C ASP A 189 -30.99 -19.32 -15.97
N ASP A 190 -32.27 -19.66 -16.01
CA ASP A 190 -33.37 -18.95 -15.35
C ASP A 190 -33.29 -18.90 -13.81
N LYS A 191 -32.28 -19.52 -13.19
CA LYS A 191 -32.07 -19.53 -11.74
C LYS A 191 -31.44 -18.24 -11.22
N LEU A 192 -30.82 -17.44 -12.10
CA LEU A 192 -30.27 -16.12 -11.77
C LEU A 192 -31.16 -15.03 -12.39
N LYS A 193 -32.00 -14.41 -11.56
CA LYS A 193 -32.92 -13.35 -11.97
C LYS A 193 -32.34 -12.00 -11.55
N VAL A 194 -32.13 -11.13 -12.53
CA VAL A 194 -31.57 -9.80 -12.30
C VAL A 194 -32.46 -8.76 -12.93
N ASN A 195 -32.91 -7.83 -12.11
CA ASN A 195 -33.73 -6.69 -12.47
C ASN A 195 -32.95 -5.39 -12.18
N ILE A 196 -32.87 -4.50 -13.17
CA ILE A 196 -32.08 -3.26 -13.07
C ILE A 196 -32.97 -2.12 -13.54
N ASP A 197 -33.31 -1.21 -12.62
CA ASP A 197 -34.10 -0.01 -12.89
C ASP A 197 -33.38 1.25 -12.39
N ILE A 198 -32.67 1.90 -13.31
CA ILE A 198 -31.87 3.10 -13.03
C ILE A 198 -32.00 4.13 -14.15
N SER A 199 -33.13 4.07 -14.85
CA SER A 199 -33.46 4.97 -15.95
C SER A 199 -33.42 6.43 -15.47
N GLY A 200 -32.69 7.30 -16.17
CA GLY A 200 -32.53 8.71 -15.82
C GLY A 200 -31.31 9.03 -14.95
N TYR A 201 -30.53 8.03 -14.53
CA TYR A 201 -29.30 8.19 -13.73
C TYR A 201 -28.03 7.75 -14.46
N GLU A 202 -28.10 7.53 -15.78
CA GLU A 202 -27.03 6.99 -16.62
C GLU A 202 -25.73 7.81 -16.57
N GLN A 203 -25.86 9.11 -16.37
CA GLN A 203 -24.75 10.07 -16.32
C GLN A 203 -24.11 10.21 -14.93
N LYS A 204 -24.71 9.60 -13.89
CA LYS A 204 -24.09 9.54 -12.57
C LYS A 204 -22.81 8.71 -12.64
N MET A 205 -21.91 8.92 -11.68
CA MET A 205 -20.59 8.30 -11.67
C MET A 205 -20.50 7.24 -10.56
N ILE A 206 -19.76 6.18 -10.84
CA ILE A 206 -19.51 5.06 -9.93
C ILE A 206 -18.07 4.57 -10.12
N PRO A 207 -17.42 3.98 -9.09
CA PRO A 207 -16.14 3.32 -9.30
C PRO A 207 -16.28 2.17 -10.31
N PRO A 208 -15.34 2.01 -11.27
CA PRO A 208 -15.40 0.89 -12.21
C PRO A 208 -15.31 -0.45 -11.47
N ILE A 209 -16.01 -1.46 -11.98
CA ILE A 209 -16.07 -2.85 -11.47
C ILE A 209 -16.87 -2.96 -10.15
N ALA A 210 -17.45 -1.87 -9.64
CA ALA A 210 -18.26 -1.89 -8.42
C ALA A 210 -19.47 -2.82 -8.52
N LEU A 211 -20.24 -2.71 -9.61
CA LEU A 211 -21.43 -3.54 -9.79
C LEU A 211 -21.07 -5.01 -9.96
N GLN A 212 -20.03 -5.32 -10.76
CA GLN A 212 -19.57 -6.70 -10.92
C GLN A 212 -19.20 -7.31 -9.57
N MET A 213 -18.45 -6.61 -8.71
CA MET A 213 -18.06 -7.11 -7.40
C MET A 213 -19.27 -7.44 -6.51
N LEU A 214 -20.34 -6.63 -6.58
CA LEU A 214 -21.58 -6.89 -5.85
C LEU A 214 -22.37 -8.07 -6.43
N PHE A 215 -22.47 -8.18 -7.75
CA PHE A 215 -23.07 -9.35 -8.41
C PHE A 215 -22.29 -10.65 -8.11
N GLU A 216 -20.96 -10.59 -8.15
CA GLU A 216 -20.09 -11.71 -7.81
C GLU A 216 -20.26 -12.11 -6.34
N ASN A 217 -20.38 -11.14 -5.43
CA ASN A 217 -20.67 -11.41 -4.02
C ASN A 217 -22.02 -12.12 -3.85
N ALA A 218 -23.10 -11.59 -4.45
CA ALA A 218 -24.42 -12.22 -4.40
C ALA A 218 -24.39 -13.65 -4.96
N ILE A 219 -23.77 -13.88 -6.11
CA ILE A 219 -23.69 -15.22 -6.74
C ILE A 219 -22.83 -16.19 -5.92
N LYS A 220 -21.73 -15.71 -5.33
CA LYS A 220 -20.79 -16.56 -4.60
C LYS A 220 -21.35 -17.04 -3.27
N HIS A 221 -22.01 -16.15 -2.52
CA HIS A 221 -22.45 -16.40 -1.14
C HIS A 221 -23.84 -17.02 -1.02
N ASN A 222 -24.57 -17.14 -2.13
CA ASN A 222 -25.90 -17.71 -2.15
C ASN A 222 -25.95 -19.02 -2.93
N THR A 223 -26.82 -19.92 -2.49
CA THR A 223 -27.25 -21.07 -3.27
C THR A 223 -28.10 -20.57 -4.44
N ILE A 224 -27.95 -21.19 -5.61
CA ILE A 224 -28.70 -20.87 -6.82
C ILE A 224 -29.32 -22.18 -7.30
N ALA A 225 -30.62 -22.35 -7.05
CA ALA A 225 -31.37 -23.54 -7.38
C ALA A 225 -32.63 -23.18 -8.19
N GLU A 226 -33.27 -24.19 -8.78
CA GLU A 226 -34.49 -23.97 -9.58
C GLU A 226 -35.70 -23.65 -8.69
N GLU A 227 -35.82 -24.36 -7.57
CA GLU A 227 -36.86 -24.14 -6.55
C GLU A 227 -36.63 -22.83 -5.77
N GLU A 228 -35.38 -22.38 -5.69
CA GLU A 228 -34.96 -21.17 -4.97
C GLU A 228 -34.02 -20.31 -5.86
N PRO A 229 -34.57 -19.52 -6.80
CA PRO A 229 -33.76 -18.67 -7.67
C PRO A 229 -33.15 -17.51 -6.88
N LEU A 230 -31.95 -17.09 -7.28
CA LEU A 230 -31.31 -15.88 -6.77
C LEU A 230 -31.86 -14.67 -7.54
N ASN A 231 -32.55 -13.81 -6.82
CA ASN A 231 -33.11 -12.56 -7.31
C ASN A 231 -32.20 -11.42 -6.87
N ILE A 232 -31.81 -10.56 -7.81
CA ILE A 232 -31.00 -9.38 -7.55
C ILE A 232 -31.71 -8.18 -8.19
N ASP A 233 -32.09 -7.21 -7.36
CA ASP A 233 -32.69 -5.94 -7.76
C ASP A 233 -31.66 -4.82 -7.63
N VAL A 234 -31.55 -4.00 -8.66
CA VAL A 234 -30.70 -2.81 -8.68
C VAL A 234 -31.55 -1.60 -9.01
N PHE A 235 -31.59 -0.60 -8.14
CA PHE A 235 -32.39 0.60 -8.35
C PHE A 235 -31.76 1.83 -7.71
N VAL A 236 -32.23 3.03 -8.07
CA VAL A 236 -31.79 4.29 -7.44
C VAL A 236 -32.84 4.78 -6.43
N GLU A 237 -32.42 4.96 -5.19
CA GLU A 237 -33.18 5.56 -4.10
C GLU A 237 -32.76 7.04 -3.94
N ASN A 238 -33.74 7.93 -3.70
CA ASN A 238 -33.54 9.37 -3.44
C ASN A 238 -32.76 10.17 -4.52
N GLY A 239 -32.48 9.57 -5.67
CA GLY A 239 -31.80 10.20 -6.82
C GLY A 239 -30.27 10.28 -6.73
N ASP A 240 -29.70 9.79 -5.64
CA ASP A 240 -28.26 9.83 -5.38
C ASP A 240 -27.71 8.54 -4.76
N THR A 241 -28.54 7.52 -4.53
CA THR A 241 -28.11 6.29 -3.86
C THR A 241 -28.47 5.09 -4.72
N LEU A 242 -27.47 4.35 -5.19
CA LEU A 242 -27.65 3.09 -5.90
C LEU A 242 -27.79 1.95 -4.90
N VAL A 243 -28.92 1.26 -4.94
CA VAL A 243 -29.25 0.14 -4.07
C VAL A 243 -29.12 -1.15 -4.87
N ILE A 244 -28.37 -2.11 -4.32
CA ILE A 244 -28.25 -3.46 -4.83
C ILE A 244 -28.77 -4.39 -3.74
N LYS A 245 -29.80 -5.16 -4.06
CA LYS A 245 -30.53 -5.99 -3.11
C LYS A 245 -30.63 -7.41 -3.65
N ASN A 246 -30.36 -8.42 -2.83
CA ASN A 246 -30.60 -9.81 -3.19
C ASN A 246 -31.29 -10.59 -2.06
N ASN A 247 -32.06 -11.62 -2.41
CA ASN A 247 -32.57 -12.58 -1.42
C ASN A 247 -31.40 -13.41 -0.84
N LEU A 248 -31.46 -13.68 0.48
CA LEU A 248 -30.46 -14.46 1.20
C LEU A 248 -30.75 -15.95 1.13
N GLN A 249 -29.75 -16.71 0.66
CA GLN A 249 -29.75 -18.16 0.54
C GLN A 249 -28.36 -18.68 0.92
N LYS A 250 -27.92 -18.39 2.14
CA LYS A 250 -26.52 -18.53 2.56
C LYS A 250 -25.93 -19.91 2.24
N LYS A 251 -24.83 -19.90 1.49
CA LYS A 251 -24.02 -21.08 1.24
C LYS A 251 -23.01 -21.29 2.38
N ASN A 252 -22.85 -22.53 2.85
CA ASN A 252 -21.76 -22.87 3.76
C ASN A 252 -20.43 -22.86 3.00
N ILE A 253 -19.74 -21.72 3.03
CA ILE A 253 -18.44 -21.52 2.39
C ILE A 253 -17.36 -21.52 3.49
N PRO A 254 -16.26 -22.28 3.35
CA PRO A 254 -15.14 -22.23 4.28
C PRO A 254 -14.63 -20.80 4.47
N MET A 255 -14.30 -20.41 5.71
CA MET A 255 -13.93 -19.04 6.07
C MET A 255 -12.72 -18.50 5.27
N GLU A 256 -11.85 -19.39 4.79
CA GLU A 256 -10.69 -19.09 3.94
C GLU A 256 -11.08 -18.65 2.52
N GLU A 257 -12.18 -19.16 1.96
CA GLU A 257 -12.69 -18.77 0.64
C GLU A 257 -13.65 -17.57 0.71
N SER A 258 -14.24 -17.32 1.88
CA SER A 258 -15.19 -16.23 2.17
C SER A 258 -14.52 -14.88 2.43
N ALA A 259 -13.21 -14.74 2.15
CA ALA A 259 -12.51 -13.49 2.35
C ALA A 259 -13.26 -12.38 1.59
N GLY A 260 -13.99 -11.53 2.33
CA GLY A 260 -14.86 -10.45 1.83
C GLY A 260 -14.08 -9.30 1.20
N VAL A 261 -13.03 -9.62 0.44
CA VAL A 261 -12.10 -8.74 -0.24
C VAL A 261 -12.88 -7.83 -1.19
N GLY A 262 -13.90 -8.33 -1.90
CA GLY A 262 -14.73 -7.53 -2.80
C GLY A 262 -15.44 -6.37 -2.09
N LEU A 263 -16.20 -6.66 -1.03
CA LEU A 263 -16.91 -5.64 -0.25
C LEU A 263 -15.95 -4.68 0.45
N LYS A 264 -14.87 -5.19 1.06
CA LYS A 264 -13.83 -4.35 1.68
C LYS A 264 -13.19 -3.40 0.67
N ASN A 265 -12.93 -3.87 -0.54
CA ASN A 265 -12.37 -3.05 -1.62
C ASN A 265 -13.33 -1.95 -2.07
N ILE A 266 -14.64 -2.25 -2.16
CA ILE A 266 -15.66 -1.24 -2.48
C ILE A 266 -15.69 -0.17 -1.39
N VAL A 267 -15.83 -0.57 -0.12
CA VAL A 267 -15.91 0.36 1.02
C VAL A 267 -14.68 1.26 1.07
N ALA A 268 -13.48 0.68 1.02
CA ALA A 268 -12.23 1.44 1.05
C ALA A 268 -12.12 2.41 -0.13
N ARG A 269 -12.61 2.06 -1.32
CA ARG A 269 -12.60 2.94 -2.48
C ARG A 269 -13.57 4.11 -2.32
N TYR A 270 -14.73 3.86 -1.73
CA TYR A 270 -15.73 4.89 -1.46
C TYR A 270 -15.32 5.86 -0.35
N GLU A 271 -14.53 5.43 0.65
CA GLU A 271 -13.96 6.31 1.68
C GLU A 271 -13.14 7.47 1.08
N PHE A 272 -12.53 7.27 -0.10
CA PHE A 272 -11.78 8.33 -0.81
C PHE A 272 -12.65 9.15 -1.77
N LEU A 273 -13.76 8.60 -2.25
CA LEU A 273 -14.54 9.18 -3.35
C LEU A 273 -15.82 9.89 -2.90
N SER A 274 -16.32 9.58 -1.70
CA SER A 274 -17.59 10.09 -1.18
C SER A 274 -17.49 10.43 0.29
N GLN A 275 -18.22 11.47 0.72
CA GLN A 275 -18.41 11.77 2.14
C GLN A 275 -19.49 10.88 2.77
N THR A 276 -20.47 10.45 1.97
CA THR A 276 -21.47 9.46 2.38
C THR A 276 -20.82 8.08 2.36
N PRO A 277 -20.88 7.30 3.44
CA PRO A 277 -20.32 5.95 3.48
C PRO A 277 -21.16 4.97 2.66
N VAL A 278 -20.56 3.83 2.33
CA VAL A 278 -21.30 2.67 1.81
C VAL A 278 -22.05 2.03 2.97
N GLU A 279 -23.35 1.80 2.79
CA GLU A 279 -24.17 1.10 3.78
C GLU A 279 -24.35 -0.35 3.36
N ILE A 280 -24.12 -1.27 4.29
CA ILE A 280 -24.31 -2.71 4.08
C ILE A 280 -25.23 -3.20 5.19
N THR A 281 -26.39 -3.70 4.79
CA THR A 281 -27.40 -4.21 5.71
C THR A 281 -27.70 -5.65 5.35
N GLU A 282 -27.65 -6.52 6.35
CA GLU A 282 -28.11 -7.90 6.24
C GLU A 282 -29.36 -8.04 7.10
N GLU A 283 -30.50 -8.29 6.45
CA GLU A 283 -31.79 -8.56 7.09
C GLU A 283 -32.04 -10.08 7.14
N GLU A 284 -33.18 -10.53 7.66
CA GLU A 284 -33.48 -11.96 7.78
C GLU A 284 -33.54 -12.67 6.41
N SER A 285 -34.09 -12.01 5.40
CA SER A 285 -34.35 -12.59 4.08
C SER A 285 -33.54 -11.93 2.95
N GLU A 286 -32.83 -10.83 3.23
CA GLU A 286 -32.27 -9.96 2.20
C GLU A 286 -30.90 -9.41 2.59
N PHE A 287 -30.05 -9.24 1.58
CA PHE A 287 -28.77 -8.55 1.69
C PHE A 287 -28.80 -7.30 0.82
N ILE A 288 -28.51 -6.15 1.41
CA ILE A 288 -28.67 -4.84 0.79
C ILE A 288 -27.35 -4.08 0.88
N VAL A 289 -26.87 -3.59 -0.25
CA VAL A 289 -25.73 -2.68 -0.33
C VAL A 289 -26.19 -1.38 -0.97
N LYS A 290 -25.96 -0.26 -0.27
CA LYS A 290 -26.24 1.08 -0.78
C LYS A 290 -24.93 1.80 -1.08
N LEU A 291 -24.80 2.21 -2.34
CA LEU A 291 -23.65 2.94 -2.85
C LEU A 291 -24.07 4.38 -3.18
N PRO A 292 -23.38 5.41 -2.68
CA PRO A 292 -23.62 6.77 -3.14
C PRO A 292 -23.21 6.91 -4.61
N LEU A 293 -24.09 7.53 -5.40
CA LEU A 293 -23.83 7.91 -6.77
C LEU A 293 -23.07 9.23 -6.77
N LEU A 294 -21.95 9.24 -7.46
CA LEU A 294 -21.04 10.38 -7.50
C LEU A 294 -21.49 11.34 -8.61
N SER A 295 -21.29 12.63 -8.38
CA SER A 295 -21.44 13.66 -9.41
C SER A 295 -20.23 14.57 -9.35
N PHE A 296 -19.39 14.52 -10.38
CA PHE A 296 -18.30 15.47 -10.54
C PHE A 296 -18.82 16.58 -11.45
N SER A 297 -18.90 17.80 -10.93
CA SER A 297 -18.99 18.97 -11.80
C SER A 297 -17.74 18.99 -12.66
N SER A 298 -17.90 18.82 -13.97
CA SER A 298 -16.86 19.11 -14.95
C SER A 298 -16.37 20.54 -14.82
#